data_AF-A0A7R9GM09-F1
#
_entry.id   AF-A0A7R9GM09-F1
#
_cell.length_a   1.000
_cell.length_b   1.000
_cell.length_c   1.000
_cell.angle_alpha   90.00
_cell.angle_beta   90.00
_cell.angle_gamma   90.00
#
_symmetry.space_group_name_H-M   'P 1'
#
loop_
_entity.id
_entity.type
_entity.pdbx_description
1 polymer ?
#
loop_
_entity_poly.entity_id
_entity_poly.type
_entity_poly.pdbx_seq_one_letter_code
_entity_poly.pdbx_strand_id
1 'polypeptide(L)'
;RCSFPCHLQIWRINSEHNVIYVEGCAVPGPTNGYVLIHDSILNHRRLGSETNKDKSALETPPPFPTFYPDDQEEKGKESFAKGLHSFSEPTINFAQN
;
A
#
# COMPACT_ATOMS: atom_id res chain seq x y z
N ARG A 1 -14.20 -12.12 16.55
CA ARG A 1 -13.33 -11.01 17.01
C ARG A 1 -11.90 -11.38 16.62
N CYS A 2 -11.41 -10.89 15.48
CA CYS A 2 -10.06 -11.19 15.01
C CYS A 2 -9.13 -10.09 15.54
N SER A 3 -8.15 -10.45 16.37
CA SER A 3 -7.27 -9.50 17.06
C SER A 3 -6.09 -9.04 16.21
N PHE A 4 -5.80 -9.71 15.09
CA PHE A 4 -4.78 -9.32 14.13
C PHE A 4 -5.30 -9.60 12.72
N PRO A 5 -5.56 -8.57 11.89
CA PRO A 5 -5.89 -8.78 10.49
C PRO A 5 -4.68 -9.40 9.79
N CYS A 6 -4.88 -10.60 9.22
CA CYS A 6 -3.80 -11.36 8.59
C CYS A 6 -3.45 -10.86 7.18
N HIS A 7 -4.26 -9.98 6.58
CA HIS A 7 -3.92 -9.26 5.36
C HIS A 7 -4.44 -7.82 5.42
N LEU A 8 -3.58 -6.88 5.04
CA LEU A 8 -3.92 -5.47 4.86
C LEU A 8 -3.22 -4.99 3.59
N GLN A 9 -3.97 -4.48 2.63
CA GLN A 9 -3.41 -3.84 1.45
C GLN A 9 -3.30 -2.33 1.63
N ILE A 10 -2.17 -1.77 1.20
CA ILE A 10 -1.99 -0.31 1.10
C ILE A 10 -2.52 0.13 -0.27
N TRP A 11 -3.48 1.05 -0.26
CA TRP A 11 -4.15 1.53 -1.47
C TRP A 11 -3.57 2.84 -2.00
N ARG A 12 -3.18 3.73 -1.08
CA ARG A 12 -2.62 5.04 -1.39
C ARG A 12 -1.61 5.46 -0.33
N ILE A 13 -0.56 6.14 -0.74
CA ILE A 13 0.40 6.80 0.16
C ILE A 13 0.49 8.26 -0.22
N ASN A 14 0.32 9.14 0.76
CA ASN A 14 0.54 10.58 0.62
C ASN A 14 1.85 10.95 1.31
N SER A 15 2.83 11.38 0.53
CA SER A 15 4.17 11.74 1.00
C SER A 15 4.24 13.16 1.58
N GLU A 16 3.27 14.02 1.27
CA GLU A 16 3.19 15.40 1.80
C GLU A 16 2.76 15.43 3.27
N HIS A 17 1.83 14.56 3.64
CA HIS A 17 1.30 14.46 5.01
C HIS A 17 1.79 13.21 5.77
N ASN A 18 2.61 12.36 5.13
CA ASN A 18 3.04 11.06 5.67
C ASN A 18 1.86 10.17 6.09
N VAL A 19 0.80 10.15 5.28
CA VAL A 19 -0.43 9.39 5.55
C VAL A 19 -0.49 8.16 4.65
N ILE A 20 -0.77 7.01 5.27
CA ILE A 20 -0.94 5.72 4.59
C ILE A 20 -2.42 5.33 4.63
N TYR A 21 -3.01 5.03 3.48
CA TYR A 21 -4.39 4.56 3.35
C TYR A 21 -4.40 3.04 3.25
N VAL A 22 -4.92 2.40 4.30
CA VAL A 22 -4.94 0.95 4.47
C VAL A 22 -6.37 0.41 4.32
N GLU A 23 -6.49 -0.82 3.84
CA GLU A 23 -7.76 -1.54 3.66
C GLU A 23 -8.61 -1.67 4.95
N GLY A 24 -9.79 -1.03 4.96
CA GLY A 24 -10.96 -1.36 5.80
C GLY A 24 -10.86 -1.22 7.33
N CYS A 25 -11.91 -1.68 8.03
CA CYS A 25 -12.07 -1.68 9.50
C CYS A 25 -11.14 -2.66 10.25
N ALA A 26 -10.02 -3.01 9.63
CA ALA A 26 -9.17 -4.10 10.07
C ALA A 26 -8.12 -3.66 11.11
N VAL A 27 -7.84 -2.36 11.23
CA VAL A 27 -6.89 -1.84 12.23
C VAL A 27 -7.53 -1.85 13.63
N PRO A 28 -7.01 -2.65 14.57
CA PRO A 28 -7.56 -2.70 15.92
C PRO A 28 -7.11 -1.47 16.72
N GLY A 29 -8.04 -0.90 17.50
CA GLY A 29 -7.76 0.20 18.41
C GLY A 29 -8.76 1.35 18.28
N PRO A 30 -8.78 2.28 19.24
CA PRO A 30 -9.56 3.50 19.12
C PRO A 30 -8.95 4.44 18.07
N THR A 31 -9.76 5.36 17.55
CA THR A 31 -9.26 6.48 16.73
C THR A 31 -8.17 7.25 17.49
N ASN A 32 -7.11 7.64 16.79
CA ASN A 32 -5.89 8.26 17.35
C ASN A 32 -5.06 7.37 18.29
N GLY A 33 -5.33 6.06 18.34
CA GLY A 33 -4.44 5.11 19.00
C GLY A 33 -3.13 4.94 18.24
N TYR A 34 -2.05 4.67 18.96
CA TYR A 34 -0.80 4.25 18.34
C TYR A 34 -0.92 2.83 17.80
N VAL A 35 -0.34 2.60 16.62
CA VAL A 35 -0.34 1.30 15.95
C VAL A 35 1.07 0.91 15.54
N LEU A 36 1.37 -0.39 15.61
CA LEU A 36 2.61 -0.96 15.10
C LEU A 36 2.35 -1.51 13.69
N ILE A 37 3.09 -1.03 12.71
CA ILE A 37 2.99 -1.47 11.31
C ILE A 37 4.30 -2.16 10.95
N HIS A 38 4.20 -3.34 10.34
CA HIS A 38 5.32 -4.09 9.80
C HIS A 38 4.89 -4.86 8.56
N ASP A 39 5.86 -5.33 7.77
CA ASP A 39 5.58 -6.15 6.59
C ASP A 39 4.87 -7.45 6.95
N SER A 40 3.99 -7.92 6.06
CA SER A 40 3.22 -9.13 6.31
C SER A 40 4.12 -10.37 6.41
N ILE A 41 3.87 -11.21 7.41
CA ILE A 41 4.61 -12.47 7.61
C ILE A 41 4.16 -13.61 6.67
N LEU A 42 3.12 -13.37 5.85
CA LEU A 42 2.52 -14.36 4.97
C LEU A 42 3.53 -14.88 3.94
N ASN A 43 3.74 -16.19 3.91
CA ASN A 43 4.74 -16.83 3.05
C ASN A 43 4.54 -16.52 1.55
N HIS A 44 3.29 -16.46 1.09
CA HIS A 44 2.94 -16.16 -0.29
C HIS A 44 3.00 -14.66 -0.63
N ARG A 45 3.37 -13.79 0.31
CA ARG A 45 3.62 -12.36 0.05
C ARG A 45 5.07 -11.96 0.30
N ARG A 46 5.93 -12.92 0.65
CA ARG A 46 7.36 -12.66 0.81
C ARG A 46 7.96 -12.30 -0.55
N LEU A 47 8.81 -11.27 -0.55
CA LEU A 47 9.57 -10.87 -1.72
C LEU A 47 10.48 -12.03 -2.14
N GLY A 48 10.44 -12.40 -3.43
CA GLY A 48 11.22 -13.52 -3.97
C GLY A 48 10.63 -14.92 -3.77
N SER A 49 9.45 -15.07 -3.15
CA SER A 49 8.76 -16.37 -3.11
C SER A 49 8.16 -16.71 -4.46
N GLU A 50 8.40 -17.92 -4.96
CA GLU A 50 7.77 -18.45 -6.18
C GLU A 50 6.23 -18.51 -6.09
N THR A 51 5.69 -18.54 -4.86
CA THR A 51 4.25 -18.59 -4.60
C THR A 51 3.59 -17.22 -4.57
N ASN A 52 4.35 -16.13 -4.74
CA ASN A 52 3.82 -14.78 -4.70
C ASN A 52 3.08 -14.43 -5.99
N LYS A 53 1.76 -14.27 -5.88
CA LYS A 53 0.89 -13.89 -7.00
C LYS A 53 1.07 -12.42 -7.38
N ASP A 54 1.46 -11.58 -6.42
CA ASP A 54 1.66 -10.14 -6.62
C ASP A 54 3.10 -9.87 -7.06
N LYS A 55 3.34 -10.07 -8.37
CA LYS A 55 4.65 -9.79 -9.01
C LYS A 55 5.02 -8.31 -9.02
N SER A 56 4.09 -7.40 -8.73
CA SER A 56 4.37 -5.95 -8.65
C SER A 56 5.42 -5.61 -7.60
N ALA A 57 5.49 -6.36 -6.50
CA ALA A 57 6.51 -6.16 -5.48
C ALA A 57 7.93 -6.49 -5.98
N LEU A 58 8.05 -7.33 -7.03
CA LEU A 58 9.34 -7.65 -7.65
C LEU A 58 9.77 -6.59 -8.67
N GLU A 59 8.81 -6.00 -9.39
CA GLU A 59 9.07 -4.89 -10.34
C GLU A 59 9.50 -3.62 -9.60
N THR A 60 8.87 -3.34 -8.46
CA THR A 60 9.14 -2.16 -7.63
C THR A 60 9.27 -2.60 -6.17
N PRO A 61 10.45 -3.10 -5.75
CA PRO A 61 10.66 -3.49 -4.37
C PRO A 61 10.63 -2.27 -3.45
N PRO A 62 10.25 -2.46 -2.17
CA PRO A 62 10.38 -1.40 -1.18
C PRO A 62 11.86 -0.99 -1.00
N PRO A 63 12.12 0.27 -0.64
CA PRO A 63 13.47 0.74 -0.42
C PRO A 63 14.13 0.03 0.76
N PHE A 64 15.42 -0.26 0.64
CA PHE A 64 16.24 -0.85 1.68
C PHE A 64 17.49 0.00 1.89
N PRO A 65 17.93 0.27 3.14
CA PRO A 65 17.37 -0.19 4.43
C PRO A 65 16.06 0.49 4.84
N THR A 66 15.83 1.72 4.38
CA THR A 66 14.60 2.49 4.55
C THR A 66 14.50 3.53 3.44
N PHE A 67 13.40 4.29 3.39
CA PHE A 67 13.23 5.39 2.46
C PHE A 67 13.98 6.64 2.93
N TYR A 68 14.87 7.18 2.09
CA TYR A 68 15.56 8.45 2.31
C TYR A 68 15.00 9.53 1.37
N PRO A 69 14.43 10.63 1.90
CA PRO A 69 13.85 11.69 1.07
C PRO A 69 14.88 12.41 0.20
N ASP A 70 16.11 12.56 0.69
CA ASP A 70 17.18 13.32 0.03
C ASP A 70 17.74 12.61 -1.21
N ASP A 71 17.52 11.30 -1.33
CA ASP A 71 18.03 10.47 -2.42
C ASP A 71 17.12 10.46 -3.67
N GLN A 72 15.97 11.15 -3.64
CA GLN A 72 15.04 11.21 -4.77
C GLN A 72 14.84 12.63 -5.31
N GLU A 73 15.08 12.80 -6.61
CA GLU A 73 15.07 14.10 -7.28
C GLU A 73 13.68 14.75 -7.39
N GLU A 74 12.57 14.00 -7.37
CA GLU A 74 11.22 14.55 -7.22
C GLU A 74 10.23 13.39 -7.13
N LYS A 75 9.73 13.08 -5.92
CA LYS A 75 8.66 12.09 -5.78
C LYS A 75 7.32 12.78 -5.97
N GLY A 76 6.44 12.17 -6.77
CA GLY A 76 5.04 12.60 -6.83
C GLY A 76 4.42 12.62 -5.42
N LYS A 77 3.61 13.64 -5.14
CA LYS A 77 2.99 13.87 -3.83
C LYS A 77 2.19 12.65 -3.32
N GLU A 78 1.58 11.90 -4.23
CA GLU A 78 0.77 10.73 -3.93
C GLU A 78 1.14 9.54 -4.84
N SER A 79 1.11 8.33 -4.28
CA SER A 79 1.22 7.09 -5.01
C SER A 79 -0.04 6.24 -4.83
N PHE A 80 -0.51 5.64 -5.92
CA PHE A 80 -1.76 4.86 -5.98
C PHE A 80 -1.46 3.41 -6.35
N ALA A 81 -2.21 2.46 -5.77
CA ALA A 81 -2.15 1.07 -6.18
C ALA A 81 -2.78 0.86 -7.57
N LYS A 82 -2.31 -0.15 -8.34
CA LYS A 82 -2.71 -0.39 -9.75
C LYS A 82 -4.24 -0.53 -9.99
N GLY A 83 -5.01 -0.91 -8.96
CA GLY A 83 -6.46 -1.07 -9.04
C GLY A 83 -7.27 0.11 -8.48
N LEU A 84 -6.61 1.19 -8.07
CA LEU A 84 -7.27 2.36 -7.49
C LEU A 84 -7.35 3.48 -8.53
N HIS A 85 -8.57 3.92 -8.82
CA HIS A 85 -8.79 5.06 -9.70
C HIS A 85 -8.34 6.37 -9.04
N SER A 86 -7.57 7.17 -9.77
CA SER A 86 -7.15 8.49 -9.30
C SER A 86 -8.29 9.49 -9.48
N PHE A 87 -8.52 10.35 -8.49
CA PHE A 87 -9.55 11.40 -8.58
C PHE A 87 -9.25 12.47 -9.64
N SER A 88 -8.01 12.57 -10.09
CA SER A 88 -7.61 13.49 -11.16
C SER A 88 -7.88 12.93 -12.56
N GLU A 89 -8.11 11.62 -12.68
CA GLU A 89 -8.41 10.97 -13.95
C GLU A 89 -9.89 11.18 -14.33
N PRO A 90 -10.22 11.15 -15.63
CA PRO A 90 -11.60 11.25 -16.07
C PRO A 90 -12.45 10.07 -15.59
N THR A 91 -13.76 10.30 -15.47
CA THR A 91 -14.74 9.29 -15.07
C THR A 91 -14.64 8.01 -15.90
N ILE A 92 -14.69 6.87 -15.22
CA ILE A 92 -14.67 5.54 -15.85
C ILE A 92 -15.95 5.36 -16.68
N ASN A 93 -15.78 5.09 -17.99
CA ASN A 93 -16.88 4.75 -18.89
C ASN A 93 -16.80 3.27 -19.27
N PHE A 94 -17.90 2.54 -19.07
CA PHE A 94 -18.03 1.16 -19.54
C PHE A 94 -18.77 1.16 -20.87
N ALA A 95 -18.16 0.60 -21.91
CA ALA A 95 -18.83 0.44 -23.20
C ALA A 95 -20.03 -0.51 -23.02
N GLN A 96 -21.23 -0.02 -23.32
CA GLN A 96 -22.44 -0.82 -23.33
C GLN A 96 -22.43 -1.67 -24.62
N ASN A 97 -22.15 -2.96 -24.49
CA ASN A 97 -22.39 -3.94 -25.57
C ASN A 97 -23.83 -4.45 -25.50
#